data_AF-A0A183U2I8-F1
#
_entry.id   AF-A0A183U2I8-F1
#
_cell.length_a   1.000
_cell.length_b   1.000
_cell.length_c   1.000
_cell.angle_alpha   90.00
_cell.angle_beta   90.00
_cell.angle_gamma   90.00
#
_symmetry.space_group_name_H-M   'P 1'
#
loop_
_entity.id
_entity.type
_entity.pdbx_description
1 polymer ?
#
loop_
_entity_poly.entity_id
_entity_poly.type
_entity_poly.pdbx_seq_one_letter_code
_entity_poly.pdbx_strand_id
1 'polypeptide(L)'
;MDHLEVYVQQKCILPITLYNKSSWRFPHNMVRIGMQWLTTHTGLGASSHLESGGFTRSRENVLHPDIQFHFLPSTVHDDGRTNGTCHAYQVHVGPMRSRSRGEILLRSNDPRQKPFINPRYLTYKEDFVEFRKCIRLSRYTCLENTSNN
;
A
#
# COMPACT_ATOMS: atom_id res chain seq x y z
N MET A 1 -12.29 -8.89 11.09
CA MET A 1 -12.45 -7.64 10.33
C MET A 1 -11.07 -7.28 9.82
N ASP A 2 -10.98 -6.69 8.64
CA ASP A 2 -9.71 -6.44 7.95
C ASP A 2 -9.81 -5.14 7.15
N HIS A 3 -8.67 -4.56 6.77
CA HIS A 3 -8.57 -3.37 5.95
C HIS A 3 -8.06 -3.75 4.57
N LEU A 4 -8.99 -4.03 3.67
CA LEU A 4 -8.64 -4.29 2.29
C LEU A 4 -8.14 -2.99 1.65
N GLU A 5 -6.91 -3.02 1.13
CA GLU A 5 -6.30 -1.88 0.43
C GLU A 5 -6.04 -2.22 -1.03
N VAL A 6 -6.04 -1.18 -1.87
CA VAL A 6 -5.68 -1.27 -3.28
C VAL A 6 -4.49 -0.37 -3.58
N TYR A 7 -3.62 -0.82 -4.47
CA TYR A 7 -2.44 -0.08 -4.88
C TYR A 7 -2.71 0.69 -6.16
N VAL A 8 -2.70 2.02 -6.09
CA VAL A 8 -2.76 2.88 -7.27
C VAL A 8 -1.34 3.32 -7.59
N GLN A 9 -0.78 2.80 -8.67
CA GLN A 9 0.60 3.03 -9.09
C GLN A 9 0.66 4.02 -10.26
N GLN A 10 1.63 4.93 -10.22
CA GLN A 10 1.84 5.93 -11.25
C GLN A 10 3.33 6.02 -11.61
N LYS A 11 3.63 6.10 -12.91
CA LYS A 11 5.00 6.30 -13.39
C LYS A 11 5.52 7.67 -12.96
N CYS A 12 6.72 7.70 -12.41
CA CYS A 12 7.43 8.92 -12.10
C CYS A 12 8.26 9.35 -13.31
N ILE A 13 8.22 10.64 -13.63
CA ILE A 13 8.96 11.22 -14.74
C ILE A 13 10.43 11.44 -14.34
N LEU A 14 10.66 11.72 -13.06
CA LEU A 14 11.98 11.99 -12.50
C LEU A 14 12.59 10.74 -11.84
N PRO A 15 13.91 10.54 -11.92
CA PRO A 15 14.59 9.37 -11.37
C PRO A 15 14.85 9.47 -9.85
N ILE A 16 13.84 9.90 -9.07
CA ILE A 16 13.98 10.21 -7.63
C ILE A 16 13.51 9.09 -6.71
N THR A 17 12.84 8.08 -7.24
CA THR A 17 12.23 6.99 -6.46
C THR A 17 13.24 5.95 -5.96
N LEU A 18 12.81 5.03 -5.10
CA LEU A 18 13.65 3.97 -4.53
C LEU A 18 14.10 2.90 -5.54
N TYR A 19 13.58 2.95 -6.77
CA TYR A 19 13.83 1.94 -7.80
C TYR A 19 15.33 1.62 -8.01
N ASN A 20 16.20 2.62 -8.14
CA ASN A 20 17.64 2.41 -8.33
C ASN A 20 18.42 2.18 -7.03
N LYS A 21 17.81 2.50 -5.88
CA LYS A 21 18.49 2.50 -4.58
C LYS A 21 18.25 1.22 -3.79
N SER A 22 17.07 0.60 -3.95
CA SER A 22 16.63 -0.56 -3.15
C SER A 22 16.04 -1.68 -4.00
N SER A 23 16.72 -2.03 -5.09
CA SER A 23 16.33 -3.16 -5.94
C SER A 23 17.44 -4.21 -5.97
N TRP A 24 17.05 -5.49 -6.04
CA TRP A 24 17.97 -6.60 -6.25
C TRP A 24 18.85 -6.43 -7.51
N ARG A 25 18.42 -5.57 -8.45
CA ARG A 25 19.20 -5.19 -9.62
C ARG A 25 20.51 -4.46 -9.28
N PHE A 26 20.61 -3.83 -8.11
CA PHE A 26 21.78 -3.06 -7.66
C PHE A 26 22.26 -3.55 -6.29
N PRO A 27 22.86 -4.76 -6.20
CA PRO A 27 23.23 -5.37 -4.92
C PRO A 27 24.28 -4.54 -4.16
N HIS A 28 25.16 -3.82 -4.86
CA HIS A 28 26.15 -2.92 -4.24
C HIS A 28 25.49 -1.79 -3.44
N ASN A 29 24.37 -1.25 -3.92
CA ASN A 29 23.60 -0.22 -3.19
C ASN A 29 23.00 -0.81 -1.93
N MET A 30 22.50 -2.05 -1.98
CA MET A 30 21.92 -2.73 -0.83
C MET A 30 22.97 -3.04 0.24
N VAL A 31 24.14 -3.53 -0.15
CA VAL A 31 25.26 -3.75 0.78
C VAL A 31 25.70 -2.43 1.42
N ARG A 32 25.81 -1.35 0.64
CA ARG A 32 26.13 -0.01 1.18
C ARG A 32 25.09 0.48 2.18
N ILE A 33 23.79 0.30 1.87
CA ILE A 33 22.69 0.67 2.78
C ILE A 33 22.76 -0.15 4.08
N GLY A 34 22.99 -1.46 3.98
CA GLY A 34 23.16 -2.34 5.14
C GLY A 34 24.36 -1.95 6.00
N MET A 35 25.51 -1.67 5.39
CA MET A 35 26.70 -1.21 6.11
C MET A 35 26.48 0.16 6.78
N GLN A 36 25.84 1.10 6.09
CA GLN A 36 25.52 2.41 6.67
C GLN A 36 24.59 2.26 7.88
N TRP A 37 23.56 1.43 7.76
CA TRP A 37 22.65 1.13 8.86
C TRP A 37 23.38 0.46 10.02
N LEU A 38 24.23 -0.55 9.79
CA LEU A 38 24.96 -1.24 10.85
C LEU A 38 25.97 -0.35 11.60
N THR A 39 26.58 0.61 10.90
CA THR A 39 27.65 1.45 11.47
C THR A 39 27.15 2.72 12.13
N THR A 40 26.12 3.35 11.55
CA THR A 40 25.63 4.67 11.99
C THR A 40 24.17 4.65 12.43
N HIS A 41 23.45 3.55 12.21
CA HIS A 41 21.99 3.46 12.39
C HIS A 41 21.22 4.54 11.60
N THR A 42 21.80 5.03 10.51
CA THR A 42 21.20 6.06 9.64
C THR A 42 21.01 5.57 8.20
N GLY A 43 20.36 6.40 7.38
CA GLY A 43 20.21 6.18 5.95
C GLY A 43 18.94 5.42 5.59
N LEU A 44 18.87 4.95 4.34
CA LEU A 44 17.67 4.31 3.78
C LEU A 44 17.26 3.04 4.53
N GLY A 45 18.21 2.32 5.12
CA GLY A 45 17.92 1.13 5.94
C GLY A 45 17.20 1.45 7.26
N ALA A 46 17.19 2.71 7.69
CA ALA A 46 16.51 3.16 8.90
C ALA A 46 15.08 3.68 8.65
N SER A 47 14.60 3.71 7.41
CA SER A 47 13.26 4.21 7.05
C SER A 47 12.35 3.06 6.58
N SER A 48 11.07 3.11 6.97
CA SER A 48 10.02 2.27 6.36
C SER A 48 9.64 2.76 4.96
N HIS A 49 10.04 3.98 4.60
CA HIS A 49 9.71 4.69 3.36
C HIS A 49 8.22 5.01 3.16
N LEU A 50 7.38 4.78 4.18
CA LEU A 50 5.99 5.24 4.24
C LEU A 50 5.94 6.65 4.83
N GLU A 51 6.54 7.60 4.11
CA GLU A 51 6.86 8.92 4.64
C GLU A 51 5.68 9.91 4.59
N SER A 52 4.62 9.56 3.86
CA SER A 52 3.46 10.43 3.74
C SER A 52 2.19 9.60 3.71
N GLY A 53 1.14 10.12 4.32
CA GLY A 53 -0.15 9.48 4.38
C GLY A 53 -1.22 10.50 4.71
N GLY A 54 -2.47 10.08 4.63
CA GLY A 54 -3.59 10.96 4.89
C GLY A 54 -4.85 10.19 5.21
N PHE A 55 -5.79 10.87 5.83
CA PHE A 55 -7.11 10.35 6.08
C PHE A 55 -8.15 11.29 5.48
N THR A 56 -9.15 10.73 4.82
CA THR A 56 -10.25 11.52 4.28
C THR A 56 -11.58 10.84 4.54
N ARG A 57 -12.65 11.59 4.29
CA ARG A 57 -14.02 11.11 4.38
C ARG A 57 -14.51 10.70 3.01
N SER A 58 -15.15 9.54 2.93
CA SER A 58 -15.78 9.04 1.71
C SER A 58 -17.01 9.87 1.32
N ARG A 59 -17.67 10.50 2.28
CA ARG A 59 -18.89 11.32 2.09
C ARG A 59 -19.05 12.31 3.25
N GLU A 60 -19.74 13.42 2.99
CA GLU A 60 -19.97 14.48 3.98
C GLU A 60 -20.67 14.00 5.26
N ASN A 61 -21.59 13.04 5.10
CA ASN A 61 -22.39 12.49 6.19
C ASN A 61 -21.61 11.53 7.11
N VAL A 62 -20.35 11.20 6.82
CA VAL A 62 -19.52 10.41 7.75
C VAL A 62 -18.84 11.37 8.72
N LEU A 63 -19.05 11.14 10.01
CA LEU A 63 -18.54 11.99 11.08
C LEU A 63 -17.02 11.87 11.31
N HIS A 64 -16.40 10.81 10.77
CA HIS A 64 -14.98 10.51 10.95
C HIS A 64 -14.32 10.14 9.61
N PRO A 65 -13.00 10.29 9.46
CA PRO A 65 -12.29 9.78 8.31
C PRO A 65 -12.40 8.25 8.23
N ASP A 66 -12.86 7.75 7.09
CA ASP A 66 -13.11 6.33 6.82
C ASP A 66 -12.25 5.81 5.65
N ILE A 67 -11.47 6.67 5.00
CA ILE A 67 -10.50 6.31 3.96
C ILE A 67 -9.10 6.68 4.44
N GLN A 68 -8.15 5.76 4.28
CA GLN A 68 -6.75 5.95 4.58
C GLN A 68 -5.90 5.90 3.30
N PHE A 69 -4.89 6.75 3.23
CA PHE A 69 -3.88 6.77 2.18
C PHE A 69 -2.49 6.58 2.79
N HIS A 70 -1.68 5.74 2.17
CA HIS A 70 -0.25 5.64 2.42
C HIS A 70 0.50 5.82 1.11
N PHE A 71 1.45 6.75 1.10
CA PHE A 71 2.30 7.00 -0.05
C PHE A 71 3.60 6.22 0.09
N LEU A 72 4.02 5.59 -1.00
CA LEU A 72 5.30 4.91 -1.10
C LEU A 72 6.03 5.38 -2.37
N PRO A 73 7.27 5.88 -2.28
CA PRO A 73 8.10 6.27 -3.42
C PRO A 73 8.76 5.05 -4.09
N SER A 74 7.98 3.98 -4.29
CA SER A 74 8.38 2.74 -4.94
C SER A 74 7.15 1.98 -5.46
N THR A 75 7.36 0.93 -6.23
CA THR A 75 6.32 -0.01 -6.68
C THR A 75 6.43 -1.32 -5.92
N VAL A 76 5.29 -1.84 -5.48
CA VAL A 76 5.17 -3.16 -4.86
C VAL A 76 4.47 -4.05 -5.88
N HIS A 77 5.17 -5.09 -6.33
CA HIS A 77 4.63 -6.10 -7.23
C HIS A 77 4.85 -7.48 -6.59
N ASP A 78 3.83 -8.33 -6.63
CA ASP A 78 3.85 -9.67 -6.01
C ASP A 78 4.37 -9.62 -4.56
N ASP A 79 3.72 -8.81 -3.71
CA ASP A 79 4.12 -8.55 -2.31
C ASP A 79 5.58 -8.11 -2.13
N GLY A 80 6.17 -7.47 -3.15
CA GLY A 80 7.57 -7.02 -3.13
C GLY A 80 8.58 -8.09 -3.57
N ARG A 81 8.12 -9.28 -4.00
CA ARG A 81 8.99 -10.31 -4.59
C ARG A 81 9.51 -9.93 -5.96
N THR A 82 8.76 -9.09 -6.69
CA THR A 82 9.14 -8.62 -8.02
C THR A 82 9.46 -7.13 -8.00
N ASN A 83 10.55 -6.77 -8.67
CA ASN A 83 10.94 -5.38 -8.83
C ASN A 83 10.07 -4.72 -9.90
N GLY A 84 9.75 -3.44 -9.72
CA GLY A 84 9.18 -2.63 -10.78
C GLY A 84 10.12 -2.55 -12.00
N THR A 85 9.61 -2.08 -13.13
CA THR A 85 10.40 -1.92 -14.36
C THR A 85 10.87 -0.49 -14.60
N CYS A 86 10.39 0.47 -13.80
CA CYS A 86 10.72 1.89 -13.96
C CYS A 86 10.57 2.65 -12.64
N HIS A 87 11.02 3.91 -12.64
CA HIS A 87 10.71 4.85 -11.57
C HIS A 87 9.21 5.08 -11.50
N ALA A 88 8.62 4.71 -10.37
CA ALA A 88 7.21 4.88 -10.10
C ALA A 88 7.00 5.02 -8.59
N TYR A 89 5.86 5.61 -8.25
CA TYR A 89 5.38 5.74 -6.89
C TYR A 89 3.97 5.17 -6.82
N GLN A 90 3.50 4.89 -5.62
CA GLN A 90 2.17 4.37 -5.42
C GLN A 90 1.50 4.94 -4.19
N VAL A 91 0.18 4.92 -4.23
CA VAL A 91 -0.68 5.23 -3.10
C VAL A 91 -1.46 3.98 -2.76
N HIS A 92 -1.26 3.46 -1.55
CA HIS A 92 -2.09 2.42 -0.96
C HIS A 92 -3.31 3.12 -0.38
N VAL A 93 -4.50 2.70 -0.81
CA VAL A 93 -5.74 3.31 -0.37
C VAL A 93 -6.77 2.25 -0.05
N GLY A 94 -7.49 2.43 1.05
CA GLY A 94 -8.55 1.51 1.45
C GLY A 94 -9.55 2.13 2.42
N PRO A 95 -10.79 1.60 2.46
CA PRO A 95 -11.73 1.93 3.51
C PRO A 95 -11.30 1.25 4.82
N MET A 96 -11.27 2.01 5.91
CA MET A 96 -10.88 1.51 7.23
C MET A 96 -12.00 0.74 7.94
N ARG A 97 -13.25 0.90 7.50
CA ARG A 97 -14.42 0.35 8.19
C ARG A 97 -15.41 -0.30 7.23
N SER A 98 -14.92 -1.21 6.40
CA SER A 98 -15.79 -2.03 5.55
C SER A 98 -16.88 -2.72 6.38
N ARG A 99 -18.09 -2.80 5.83
CA ARG A 99 -19.23 -3.50 6.45
C ARG A 99 -19.09 -5.02 6.33
N SER A 100 -18.37 -5.50 5.32
CA SER A 100 -18.10 -6.91 5.12
C SER A 100 -17.44 -7.57 6.33
N ARG A 101 -17.89 -8.79 6.65
CA ARG A 101 -17.39 -9.61 7.76
C ARG A 101 -17.16 -11.01 7.25
N GLY A 102 -15.90 -11.44 7.30
CA GLY A 102 -15.51 -12.81 7.05
C GLY A 102 -15.59 -13.71 8.27
N GLU A 103 -15.28 -14.98 8.06
CA GLU A 103 -15.22 -16.01 9.08
C GLU A 103 -13.98 -16.88 8.89
N ILE A 104 -13.48 -17.40 10.02
CA ILE A 104 -12.44 -18.42 10.05
C ILE A 104 -13.00 -19.55 10.92
N LEU A 105 -13.11 -20.74 10.34
CA LEU A 105 -13.72 -21.91 10.98
C LEU A 105 -12.73 -23.07 10.99
N LEU A 106 -12.75 -23.87 12.06
CA LEU A 106 -12.03 -25.15 12.07
C LEU A 106 -12.73 -26.10 11.10
N ARG A 107 -11.94 -26.79 10.27
CA ARG A 107 -12.45 -27.87 9.40
C ARG A 107 -12.40 -29.24 10.06
N SER A 108 -11.58 -29.38 11.10
CA SER A 108 -11.27 -30.63 11.76
C SER A 108 -10.73 -30.38 13.17
N ASN A 109 -10.67 -31.43 13.97
CA ASN A 109 -10.03 -31.48 15.28
C ASN A 109 -8.50 -31.65 15.19
N ASP A 110 -7.96 -32.01 14.03
CA ASP A 110 -6.50 -32.08 13.81
C ASP A 110 -5.92 -30.65 13.67
N PRO A 111 -5.04 -30.21 14.60
CA PRO A 111 -4.45 -28.88 14.57
C PRO A 111 -3.51 -28.65 13.37
N ARG A 112 -3.11 -29.70 12.64
CA ARG A 112 -2.29 -29.59 11.43
C ARG A 112 -3.11 -29.31 10.18
N GLN A 113 -4.42 -29.49 10.22
CA GLN A 113 -5.27 -29.22 9.07
C GLN A 113 -5.54 -27.72 8.92
N LYS A 114 -5.46 -27.23 7.66
CA LYS A 114 -5.71 -25.83 7.34
C LYS A 114 -7.17 -25.46 7.68
N PRO A 115 -7.41 -24.34 8.37
CA PRO A 115 -8.77 -23.90 8.67
C PRO A 115 -9.50 -23.47 7.39
N PHE A 116 -10.83 -23.39 7.47
CA PHE A 116 -11.65 -22.72 6.48
C PHE A 116 -11.51 -21.22 6.69
N ILE A 117 -11.04 -20.50 5.68
CA ILE A 117 -10.89 -19.04 5.73
C ILE A 117 -11.76 -18.48 4.61
N ASN A 118 -12.76 -17.67 4.98
CA ASN A 118 -13.57 -16.92 4.03
C ASN A 118 -13.66 -15.46 4.49
N PRO A 119 -12.82 -14.57 3.94
CA PRO A 119 -12.82 -13.16 4.35
C PRO A 119 -14.10 -12.40 3.97
N ARG A 120 -14.88 -12.94 3.02
CA ARG A 120 -16.12 -12.32 2.50
C ARG A 120 -15.93 -10.84 2.10
N TYR A 121 -14.77 -10.50 1.53
CA TYR A 121 -14.52 -9.13 1.06
C TYR A 121 -15.56 -8.71 0.03
N LEU A 122 -15.95 -7.43 0.07
CA LEU A 122 -16.86 -6.82 -0.90
C LEU A 122 -18.24 -7.51 -0.99
N THR A 123 -18.70 -8.16 0.08
CA THR A 123 -20.03 -8.79 0.11
C THR A 123 -21.15 -7.75 0.14
N TYR A 124 -20.88 -6.58 0.73
CA TYR A 124 -21.81 -5.46 0.76
C TYR A 124 -21.58 -4.50 -0.41
N LYS A 125 -22.66 -4.01 -1.01
CA LYS A 125 -22.60 -3.09 -2.17
C LYS A 125 -21.93 -1.77 -1.80
N GLU A 126 -22.06 -1.34 -0.55
CA GLU A 126 -21.48 -0.10 -0.02
C GLU A 126 -19.95 -0.12 -0.09
N ASP A 127 -19.32 -1.28 0.14
CA ASP A 127 -17.86 -1.41 0.08
C ASP A 127 -17.34 -1.04 -1.31
N PHE A 128 -18.03 -1.49 -2.38
CA PHE A 128 -17.66 -1.11 -3.75
C PHE A 128 -17.76 0.39 -4.01
N VAL A 129 -18.77 1.05 -3.44
CA VAL A 129 -18.94 2.51 -3.61
C VAL A 129 -17.80 3.26 -2.94
N GLU A 130 -17.41 2.84 -1.74
CA GLU A 130 -16.28 3.42 -1.00
C GLU A 130 -14.95 3.17 -1.74
N PHE A 131 -14.69 1.94 -2.21
CA PHE A 131 -13.49 1.63 -3.00
C PHE A 131 -13.38 2.44 -4.29
N ARG A 132 -14.49 2.63 -5.02
CA ARG A 132 -14.48 3.45 -6.24
C ARG A 132 -14.12 4.90 -5.93
N LYS A 133 -14.52 5.43 -4.77
CA LYS A 133 -14.13 6.77 -4.32
C LYS A 133 -12.66 6.83 -3.94
N CYS A 134 -12.15 5.83 -3.21
CA CYS A 134 -10.72 5.68 -2.92
C CYS A 134 -9.86 5.82 -4.18
N ILE A 135 -10.20 5.06 -5.23
CA ILE A 135 -9.45 5.10 -6.50
C ILE A 135 -9.52 6.48 -7.16
N ARG A 136 -10.71 7.11 -7.18
CA ARG A 136 -10.89 8.45 -7.78
C ARG A 136 -10.07 9.50 -7.05
N LEU A 137 -10.08 9.49 -5.73
CA LEU A 137 -9.32 10.43 -4.90
C LEU A 137 -7.82 10.23 -5.08
N SER A 138 -7.32 8.99 -5.04
CA SER A 138 -5.90 8.71 -5.28
C SER A 138 -5.44 9.20 -6.66
N ARG A 139 -6.26 8.99 -7.70
CA ARG A 139 -5.93 9.48 -9.04
C ARG A 139 -5.90 10.99 -9.11
N TYR A 140 -6.86 11.67 -8.48
CA TYR A 140 -6.90 13.12 -8.42
C TYR A 140 -5.62 13.67 -7.76
N THR A 141 -5.27 13.16 -6.58
CA THR A 141 -4.06 13.58 -5.85
C THR A 141 -2.77 13.31 -6.63
N CYS A 142 -2.67 12.17 -7.31
CA CYS A 142 -1.49 11.87 -8.13
C CYS A 142 -1.39 12.78 -9.37
N LEU A 143 -2.52 13.13 -10.01
CA LEU A 143 -2.53 13.97 -11.21
C LEU A 143 -2.26 15.44 -10.89
N GLU A 144 -2.83 15.97 -9.81
CA GLU A 144 -2.62 17.37 -9.40
C GLU A 144 -1.15 17.65 -9.10
N ASN A 145 -0.42 16.67 -8.57
CA ASN A 145 1.03 16.75 -8.37
C ASN A 145 1.85 16.70 -9.67
N THR A 146 1.27 16.21 -10.78
CA THR A 146 1.94 16.20 -12.10
C THR A 146 1.72 17.46 -12.92
N SER A 147 0.66 18.25 -12.65
CA SER A 147 0.32 19.47 -13.40
C SER A 147 0.94 20.75 -12.83
N ASN A 148 1.53 20.70 -11.64
CA ASN A 148 2.16 21.85 -10.97
C ASN A 148 3.67 21.96 -11.21
N ASN A 149 4.19 21.28 -12.24
CA ASN A 149 5.56 21.42 -12.76
C ASN A 149 5.50 21.65 -14.27
#